data_AF-A0A1X0RIB6-F1
#
_entry.id   AF-A0A1X0RIB6-F1
#
_cell.length_a   1.000
_cell.length_b   1.000
_cell.length_c   1.000
_cell.angle_alpha   90.00
_cell.angle_beta   90.00
_cell.angle_gamma   90.00
#
_symmetry.space_group_name_H-M   'P 1'
#
loop_
_entity.id
_entity.type
_entity.pdbx_description
1 polymer ?
#
loop_
_entity_poly.entity_id
_entity_poly.type
_entity_poly.pdbx_seq_one_letter_code
_entity_poly.pdbx_strand_id
1 'polypeptide(L)'
;MNQLAMIEFNPNDFSRLLSTRFYKQIVRSQLEYCLAISKVSSLLLDKLEDAQNTCLRRIFGSSWRSSIKLSTMTERTYILQAQFLLRSLSLPDDALLNYLLPHIHLSISHSQWYTISKTPIWKHCAQYTDILDKRLLKKIRLQFLEDNLEQRRTARNSNLLSLCRPTISLDPILWLPMTRLQRNRYIRWRLGWLPSYNATRCFRYTSQLLTKHAIYCLDMHHRLQIPKSITDPLSLLLNKLPTRKPRSFQTRSFWTIKWPIICAILHELDHLYHEKEPLSPSDPGQKLLKWLCNSS
;
A
#
# COMPACT_ATOMS: atom_id res chain seq x y z
N MET A 1 -8.33 -15.51 -16.32
CA MET A 1 -8.64 -15.28 -14.88
C MET A 1 -9.09 -16.54 -14.12
N ASN A 2 -9.15 -17.73 -14.75
CA ASN A 2 -9.51 -19.00 -14.07
C ASN A 2 -8.33 -19.68 -13.33
N GLN A 3 -7.08 -19.26 -13.58
CA GLN A 3 -5.91 -19.84 -12.90
C GLN A 3 -5.89 -19.57 -11.39
N LEU A 4 -6.40 -18.42 -10.92
CA LEU A 4 -6.47 -18.14 -9.48
C LEU A 4 -7.57 -18.92 -8.75
N ALA A 5 -8.61 -19.36 -9.47
CA ALA A 5 -9.61 -20.27 -8.93
C ALA A 5 -9.10 -21.73 -8.91
N MET A 6 -8.31 -22.12 -9.92
CA MET A 6 -7.62 -23.43 -9.93
C MET A 6 -6.56 -23.57 -8.84
N ILE A 7 -5.95 -22.48 -8.37
CA ILE A 7 -4.92 -22.51 -7.31
C ILE A 7 -5.55 -22.49 -5.90
N GLU A 8 -6.87 -22.65 -5.76
CA GLU A 8 -7.56 -22.63 -4.45
C GLU A 8 -7.11 -21.45 -3.56
N PHE A 9 -7.06 -20.23 -4.12
CA PHE A 9 -6.83 -19.02 -3.34
C PHE A 9 -8.08 -18.67 -2.53
N ASN A 10 -8.48 -19.56 -1.63
CA ASN A 10 -9.45 -19.29 -0.60
C ASN A 10 -8.75 -18.43 0.48
N PRO A 11 -9.34 -17.28 0.89
CA PRO A 11 -8.76 -16.43 1.93
C PRO A 11 -8.58 -17.14 3.30
N ASN A 12 -9.14 -18.35 3.44
CA ASN A 12 -9.06 -19.17 4.65
C ASN A 12 -7.93 -20.22 4.63
N ASP A 13 -7.43 -20.64 3.46
CA ASP A 13 -6.56 -21.82 3.35
C ASP A 13 -5.07 -21.47 3.43
N PHE A 14 -4.68 -20.31 2.90
CA PHE A 14 -3.31 -19.81 2.99
C PHE A 14 -3.17 -18.63 3.97
N SER A 15 -2.06 -18.59 4.71
CA SER A 15 -1.72 -17.39 5.46
C SER A 15 -1.55 -16.20 4.51
N ARG A 16 -2.07 -15.02 4.88
CA ARG A 16 -1.97 -13.79 4.06
C ARG A 16 -0.53 -13.44 3.66
N LEU A 17 0.44 -13.79 4.50
CA LEU A 17 1.86 -13.61 4.19
C LEU A 17 2.30 -14.50 3.01
N LEU A 18 1.86 -15.76 2.99
CA LEU A 18 2.14 -16.68 1.89
C LEU A 18 1.40 -16.24 0.63
N SER A 19 0.13 -15.84 0.74
CA SER A 19 -0.66 -15.34 -0.39
C SER A 19 -0.06 -14.10 -1.05
N THR A 20 0.46 -13.16 -0.26
CA THR A 20 1.15 -11.97 -0.77
C THR A 20 2.49 -12.30 -1.44
N ARG A 21 3.22 -13.31 -0.95
CA ARG A 21 4.45 -13.80 -1.60
C ARG A 21 4.14 -14.45 -2.95
N PHE A 22 3.13 -15.31 -3.01
CA PHE A 22 2.68 -15.92 -4.27
C PHE A 22 2.24 -14.87 -5.29
N TYR A 23 1.43 -13.89 -4.86
CA TYR A 23 1.06 -12.78 -5.70
C TYR A 23 2.30 -12.07 -6.26
N LYS A 24 3.27 -11.73 -5.40
CA LYS A 24 4.49 -11.04 -5.82
C LYS A 24 5.33 -11.87 -6.81
N GLN A 25 5.38 -13.18 -6.65
CA GLN A 25 6.30 -14.04 -7.39
C GLN A 25 5.71 -14.56 -8.72
N ILE A 26 4.41 -14.86 -8.74
CA ILE A 26 3.75 -15.51 -9.89
C ILE A 26 2.85 -14.53 -10.63
N VAL A 27 1.83 -14.00 -9.96
CA VAL A 27 0.81 -13.15 -10.61
C VAL A 27 1.44 -11.86 -11.09
N ARG A 28 2.21 -11.23 -10.21
CA ARG A 28 2.82 -9.93 -10.43
C ARG A 28 3.91 -9.97 -11.50
N SER A 29 4.69 -11.05 -11.59
CA SER A 29 5.68 -11.21 -12.67
C SER A 29 5.02 -11.32 -14.04
N GLN A 30 3.88 -12.03 -14.14
CA GLN A 30 3.10 -12.11 -15.37
C GLN A 30 2.50 -10.77 -15.79
N LEU A 31 1.93 -10.01 -14.84
CA LEU A 31 1.35 -8.68 -15.12
C LEU A 31 2.41 -7.67 -15.59
N GLU A 32 3.67 -7.85 -15.18
CA GLU A 32 4.74 -6.88 -15.40
C GLU A 32 5.62 -7.15 -16.61
N TYR A 33 5.65 -8.38 -17.11
CA TYR A 33 6.62 -8.80 -18.12
C TYR A 33 6.62 -7.88 -19.36
N CYS A 34 5.45 -7.67 -19.96
CA CYS A 34 5.35 -6.82 -21.16
C CYS A 34 5.48 -5.32 -20.86
N LEU A 35 5.24 -4.88 -19.62
CA LEU A 35 5.28 -3.45 -19.26
C LEU A 35 6.68 -2.86 -19.39
N ALA A 36 7.72 -3.68 -19.20
CA ALA A 36 9.10 -3.23 -19.25
C ALA A 36 9.59 -2.91 -20.68
N ILE A 37 9.03 -3.57 -21.70
CA ILE A 37 9.61 -3.65 -23.06
C ILE A 37 8.80 -2.87 -24.09
N SER A 38 7.52 -2.58 -23.83
CA SER A 38 6.65 -1.88 -24.79
C SER A 38 5.89 -0.71 -24.19
N LYS A 39 5.48 0.22 -25.05
CA LYS A 39 4.48 1.23 -24.68
C LYS A 39 3.11 0.56 -24.56
N VAL A 40 2.53 0.68 -23.37
CA VAL A 40 1.23 0.08 -23.04
C VAL A 40 0.15 1.13 -23.19
N SER A 41 -0.98 0.77 -23.81
CA SER A 41 -2.14 1.66 -23.95
C SER A 41 -2.81 1.92 -22.60
N SER A 42 -3.47 3.07 -22.44
CA SER A 42 -4.23 3.41 -21.23
C SER A 42 -5.30 2.35 -20.92
N LEU A 43 -6.05 1.92 -21.93
CA LEU A 43 -7.07 0.87 -21.79
C LEU A 43 -6.50 -0.43 -21.21
N LEU A 44 -5.30 -0.83 -21.64
CA LEU A 44 -4.66 -2.04 -21.12
C LEU A 44 -4.13 -1.82 -19.70
N LEU A 45 -3.61 -0.63 -19.38
CA LEU A 45 -3.21 -0.27 -18.02
C LEU A 45 -4.40 -0.29 -17.05
N ASP A 46 -5.56 0.20 -17.46
CA ASP A 46 -6.78 0.19 -16.65
C ASP A 46 -7.22 -1.26 -16.36
N LYS A 47 -7.23 -2.12 -17.39
CA LYS A 47 -7.53 -3.56 -17.22
C LYS A 47 -6.54 -4.26 -16.30
N LEU A 48 -5.25 -3.91 -16.38
CA LEU A 48 -4.22 -4.47 -15.51
C LEU A 48 -4.34 -3.97 -14.07
N GLU A 49 -4.72 -2.71 -13.89
CA GLU A 49 -5.02 -2.13 -12.57
C GLU A 49 -6.22 -2.84 -11.93
N ASP A 50 -7.29 -3.08 -12.70
CA ASP A 50 -8.46 -3.85 -12.25
C ASP A 50 -8.11 -5.29 -11.89
N ALA A 51 -7.25 -5.94 -12.69
CA ALA A 51 -6.75 -7.28 -12.39
C ALA A 51 -5.92 -7.31 -11.10
N GLN A 52 -5.00 -6.36 -10.92
CA GLN A 52 -4.24 -6.18 -9.69
C GLN A 52 -5.16 -6.02 -8.48
N ASN A 53 -6.12 -5.09 -8.58
CA ASN A 53 -7.09 -4.82 -7.52
C ASN A 53 -7.93 -6.06 -7.20
N THR A 54 -8.37 -6.80 -8.20
CA THR A 54 -9.14 -8.04 -8.02
C THR A 54 -8.32 -9.12 -7.30
N CYS A 55 -7.06 -9.32 -7.67
CA CYS A 55 -6.18 -10.29 -7.02
C CYS A 55 -5.97 -9.96 -5.54
N LEU A 56 -5.67 -8.71 -5.25
CA LEU A 56 -5.47 -8.23 -3.90
C LEU A 56 -6.78 -8.32 -3.10
N ARG A 57 -7.93 -8.01 -3.71
CA ARG A 57 -9.23 -8.18 -3.07
C ARG A 57 -9.49 -9.63 -2.66
N ARG A 58 -9.13 -10.60 -3.51
CA ARG A 58 -9.27 -12.03 -3.20
C ARG A 58 -8.35 -12.49 -2.07
N ILE A 59 -7.06 -12.10 -2.11
CA ILE A 59 -6.07 -12.47 -1.09
C ILE A 59 -6.48 -12.04 0.31
N PHE A 60 -7.16 -10.90 0.41
CA PHE A 60 -7.50 -10.30 1.68
C PHE A 60 -9.01 -10.32 2.02
N GLY A 61 -9.86 -10.82 1.12
CA GLY A 61 -11.31 -10.93 1.31
C GLY A 61 -12.05 -9.58 1.35
N SER A 62 -11.62 -8.60 0.56
CA SER A 62 -12.18 -7.24 0.62
C SER A 62 -13.32 -6.97 -0.37
N SER A 63 -14.22 -6.06 -0.01
CA SER A 63 -15.37 -5.60 -0.82
C SER A 63 -14.96 -4.90 -2.13
N TRP A 64 -15.83 -4.96 -3.15
CA TRP A 64 -15.68 -4.27 -4.45
C TRP A 64 -15.54 -2.75 -4.35
N ARG A 65 -15.97 -2.15 -3.22
CA ARG A 65 -15.87 -0.70 -2.95
C ARG A 65 -14.54 -0.28 -2.32
N SER A 66 -13.64 -1.22 -2.04
CA SER A 66 -12.35 -0.92 -1.44
C SER A 66 -11.32 -0.45 -2.47
N SER A 67 -10.67 0.68 -2.18
CA SER A 67 -9.54 1.20 -2.95
C SER A 67 -8.23 0.73 -2.33
N ILE A 68 -7.56 -0.23 -2.97
CA ILE A 68 -6.26 -0.70 -2.51
C ILE A 68 -5.22 0.27 -3.05
N LYS A 69 -4.73 1.17 -2.19
CA LYS A 69 -3.81 2.24 -2.57
C LYS A 69 -2.36 1.73 -2.64
N LEU A 70 -2.08 0.91 -3.64
CA LEU A 70 -0.71 0.57 -4.08
C LEU A 70 -0.23 1.55 -5.16
N SER A 71 1.06 1.46 -5.52
CA SER A 71 1.60 2.16 -6.70
C SER A 71 0.78 1.78 -7.93
N THR A 72 0.36 2.77 -8.72
CA THR A 72 -0.46 2.52 -9.91
C THR A 72 0.33 1.73 -10.95
N MET A 73 -0.38 1.04 -11.85
CA MET A 73 0.23 0.33 -12.97
C MET A 73 1.00 1.29 -13.89
N THR A 74 0.60 2.56 -13.96
CA THR A 74 1.35 3.62 -14.68
C THR A 74 2.73 3.88 -14.06
N GLU A 75 2.79 4.19 -12.76
CA GLU A 75 4.05 4.41 -12.02
C GLU A 75 4.97 3.20 -12.13
N ARG A 76 4.37 2.02 -12.04
CA ARG A 76 5.04 0.75 -12.15
C ARG A 76 5.65 0.53 -13.53
N THR A 77 4.91 0.84 -14.58
CA THR A 77 5.36 0.75 -15.98
C THR A 77 6.59 1.62 -16.18
N TYR A 78 6.55 2.88 -15.74
CA TYR A 78 7.69 3.79 -15.88
C TYR A 78 8.94 3.30 -15.14
N ILE A 79 8.79 2.76 -13.93
CA ILE A 79 9.92 2.21 -13.17
C ILE A 79 10.53 1.01 -13.88
N LEU A 80 9.71 0.08 -14.38
CA LEU A 80 10.19 -1.11 -15.08
C LEU A 80 10.88 -0.76 -16.40
N GLN A 81 10.30 0.18 -17.14
CA GLN A 81 10.84 0.72 -18.37
C GLN A 81 12.21 1.36 -18.16
N ALA A 82 12.38 2.22 -17.15
CA ALA A 82 13.68 2.81 -16.85
C ALA A 82 14.71 1.77 -16.39
N GLN A 83 14.29 0.72 -15.67
CA GLN A 83 15.18 -0.39 -15.31
C GLN A 83 15.62 -1.20 -16.54
N PHE A 84 14.71 -1.43 -17.49
CA PHE A 84 15.02 -2.09 -18.75
C PHE A 84 16.01 -1.26 -19.59
N LEU A 85 15.76 0.04 -19.75
CA LEU A 85 16.66 0.94 -20.46
C LEU A 85 18.04 1.00 -19.81
N LEU A 86 18.11 1.13 -18.48
CA LEU A 86 19.38 1.10 -17.77
C LEU A 86 20.14 -0.22 -18.01
N ARG A 87 19.41 -1.34 -17.95
CA ARG A 87 20.01 -2.65 -18.19
C ARG A 87 20.58 -2.74 -19.61
N SER A 88 19.88 -2.18 -20.60
CA SER A 88 20.35 -2.15 -22.00
C SER A 88 21.67 -1.39 -22.17
N LEU A 89 21.93 -0.35 -21.36
CA LEU A 89 23.19 0.40 -21.40
C LEU A 89 24.34 -0.31 -20.67
N SER A 90 24.02 -1.19 -19.72
CA SER A 90 25.01 -1.92 -18.89
C SER A 90 25.37 -3.30 -19.42
N LEU A 91 24.93 -3.65 -20.65
CA LEU A 91 25.25 -4.93 -21.27
C LEU A 91 26.71 -4.96 -21.73
N PRO A 92 27.35 -6.14 -21.76
CA PRO A 92 28.70 -6.29 -22.31
C PRO A 92 28.71 -5.97 -23.81
N ASP A 93 29.84 -5.47 -24.32
CA ASP A 93 30.02 -5.00 -25.70
C ASP A 93 29.62 -6.05 -26.75
N ASP A 94 29.80 -7.34 -26.44
CA ASP A 94 29.46 -8.46 -27.33
C ASP A 94 27.94 -8.71 -27.45
N ALA A 95 27.11 -8.02 -26.67
CA ALA A 95 25.67 -8.18 -26.75
C ALA A 95 25.12 -7.59 -28.05
N LEU A 96 24.30 -8.37 -28.76
CA LEU A 96 23.59 -7.92 -29.97
C LEU A 96 22.87 -6.58 -29.77
N LEU A 97 22.33 -6.35 -28.57
CA LEU A 97 21.63 -5.10 -28.25
C LEU A 97 22.56 -3.88 -28.26
N ASN A 98 23.83 -4.01 -27.89
CA ASN A 98 24.81 -2.92 -27.93
C ASN A 98 25.14 -2.51 -29.37
N TYR A 99 25.23 -3.48 -30.29
CA TYR A 99 25.39 -3.18 -31.72
C TYR A 99 24.16 -2.51 -32.33
N LEU A 100 22.95 -2.88 -31.88
CA LEU A 100 21.71 -2.28 -32.39
C LEU A 100 21.36 -0.94 -31.73
N LEU A 101 21.94 -0.63 -30.57
CA LEU A 101 21.65 0.55 -29.76
C LEU A 101 21.73 1.87 -30.57
N PRO A 102 22.79 2.13 -31.37
CA PRO A 102 22.92 3.36 -32.15
C PRO A 102 21.77 3.58 -33.14
N HIS A 103 21.21 2.50 -33.68
CA HIS A 103 20.11 2.55 -34.65
C HIS A 103 18.75 2.70 -33.97
N ILE A 104 18.62 2.20 -32.75
CA ILE A 104 17.37 2.14 -31.99
C ILE A 104 17.14 3.42 -31.15
N HIS A 105 18.20 4.13 -30.78
CA HIS A 105 18.12 5.38 -30.01
C HIS A 105 17.52 6.56 -30.78
N LEU A 106 17.58 6.52 -32.11
CA LEU A 106 17.19 7.65 -32.95
C LEU A 106 15.68 7.81 -33.00
N SER A 107 15.22 9.05 -33.01
CA SER A 107 13.79 9.40 -33.09
C SER A 107 13.12 8.89 -34.37
N ILE A 108 13.91 8.75 -35.43
CA ILE A 108 13.51 8.32 -36.78
C ILE A 108 13.22 6.81 -36.81
N SER A 109 13.79 6.03 -35.88
CA SER A 109 13.67 4.57 -35.87
C SER A 109 12.27 4.06 -35.50
N HIS A 110 11.40 4.94 -34.98
CA HIS A 110 10.09 4.58 -34.41
C HIS A 110 10.17 3.41 -33.41
N SER A 111 11.34 3.19 -32.80
CA SER A 111 11.58 2.04 -31.96
C SER A 111 10.78 2.13 -30.65
N GLN A 112 10.45 0.96 -30.10
CA GLN A 112 9.87 0.88 -28.76
C GLN A 112 10.83 1.46 -27.73
N TRP A 113 12.13 1.25 -27.89
CA TRP A 113 13.16 1.79 -27.01
C TRP A 113 13.11 3.33 -26.95
N TYR A 114 13.09 4.00 -28.11
CA TYR A 114 12.98 5.47 -28.17
C TYR A 114 11.65 5.97 -27.61
N THR A 115 10.58 5.19 -27.78
CA THR A 115 9.28 5.52 -27.21
C THR A 115 9.30 5.44 -25.68
N ILE A 116 10.01 4.46 -25.13
CA ILE A 116 10.14 4.21 -23.69
C ILE A 116 11.12 5.19 -23.02
N SER A 117 12.12 5.69 -23.75
CA SER A 117 13.05 6.72 -23.25
C SER A 117 12.38 8.07 -23.00
N LYS A 118 11.15 8.29 -23.47
CA LYS A 118 10.38 9.51 -23.19
C LYS A 118 9.75 9.55 -21.80
N THR A 119 9.85 8.48 -21.01
CA THR A 119 9.24 8.40 -19.68
C THR A 119 9.86 9.41 -18.68
N PRO A 120 9.06 9.96 -17.75
CA PRO A 120 9.53 11.02 -16.86
C PRO A 120 10.68 10.57 -15.96
N ILE A 121 10.62 9.33 -15.46
CA ILE A 121 11.67 8.78 -14.60
C ILE A 121 12.97 8.52 -15.37
N TRP A 122 12.89 8.09 -16.64
CA TRP A 122 14.07 7.90 -17.47
C TRP A 122 14.76 9.23 -17.77
N LYS A 123 14.02 10.31 -18.04
CA LYS A 123 14.62 11.64 -18.24
C LYS A 123 15.50 12.08 -17.07
N HIS A 124 15.15 11.71 -15.84
CA HIS A 124 15.98 11.97 -14.66
C HIS A 124 17.16 11.00 -14.58
N CYS A 125 16.98 9.71 -14.87
CA CYS A 125 18.09 8.74 -14.87
C CYS A 125 19.12 9.03 -15.98
N ALA A 126 18.67 9.48 -17.15
CA ALA A 126 19.49 9.76 -18.33
C ALA A 126 20.54 10.85 -18.08
N GLN A 127 20.31 11.74 -17.11
CA GLN A 127 21.25 12.79 -16.73
C GLN A 127 22.47 12.27 -15.95
N TYR A 128 22.38 11.04 -15.41
CA TYR A 128 23.39 10.46 -14.52
C TYR A 128 23.88 9.10 -15.00
N THR A 129 23.72 8.75 -16.28
CA THR A 129 24.01 7.40 -16.81
C THR A 129 25.38 6.88 -16.42
N ASP A 130 26.38 7.75 -16.41
CA ASP A 130 27.78 7.38 -16.19
C ASP A 130 28.12 7.13 -14.71
N ILE A 131 27.29 7.65 -13.78
CA ILE A 131 27.48 7.59 -12.31
C ILE A 131 26.31 6.79 -11.67
N LEU A 132 25.46 6.15 -12.49
CA LEU A 132 24.19 5.60 -12.00
C LEU A 132 24.37 4.29 -11.23
N ASP A 133 24.63 4.42 -9.93
CA ASP A 133 24.68 3.28 -9.02
C ASP A 133 23.28 2.79 -8.60
N LYS A 134 23.21 1.52 -8.14
CA LYS A 134 22.01 0.93 -7.52
C LYS A 134 21.43 1.80 -6.38
N ARG A 135 22.27 2.55 -5.67
CA ARG A 135 21.85 3.46 -4.59
C ARG A 135 21.18 4.72 -5.15
N LEU A 136 21.76 5.33 -6.18
CA LEU A 136 21.22 6.53 -6.82
C LEU A 136 19.90 6.22 -7.52
N LEU A 137 19.80 5.08 -8.23
CA LEU A 137 18.55 4.62 -8.84
C LEU A 137 17.43 4.44 -7.81
N LYS A 138 17.74 3.90 -6.62
CA LYS A 138 16.77 3.81 -5.52
C LYS A 138 16.31 5.18 -5.05
N LYS A 139 17.21 6.16 -4.97
CA LYS A 139 16.89 7.53 -4.56
C LYS A 139 16.00 8.23 -5.59
N ILE A 140 16.35 8.18 -6.87
CA ILE A 140 15.54 8.75 -7.98
C ILE A 140 14.15 8.13 -8.01
N ARG A 141 14.06 6.80 -7.87
CA ARG A 141 12.78 6.09 -7.81
C ARG A 141 11.92 6.52 -6.62
N LEU A 142 12.52 6.69 -5.44
CA LEU A 142 11.79 7.13 -4.25
C LEU A 142 11.27 8.55 -4.43
N GLN A 143 12.11 9.47 -4.91
CA GLN A 143 11.74 10.86 -5.18
C GLN A 143 10.58 10.94 -6.19
N PHE A 144 10.67 10.22 -7.30
CA PHE A 144 9.59 10.15 -8.30
C PHE A 144 8.25 9.69 -7.70
N LEU A 145 8.29 8.68 -6.82
CA LEU A 145 7.07 8.19 -6.17
C LEU A 145 6.53 9.19 -5.14
N GLU A 146 7.40 9.89 -4.41
CA GLU A 146 7.02 10.94 -3.46
C GLU A 146 6.37 12.12 -4.19
N ASP A 147 6.95 12.58 -5.30
CA ASP A 147 6.40 13.66 -6.12
C ASP A 147 4.99 13.33 -6.64
N ASN A 148 4.80 12.11 -7.15
CA ASN A 148 3.48 11.65 -7.60
C ASN A 148 2.47 11.50 -6.46
N LEU A 149 2.93 11.16 -5.24
CA LEU A 149 2.06 11.14 -4.07
C LEU A 149 1.64 12.55 -3.68
N GLU A 150 2.56 13.51 -3.67
CA GLU A 150 2.26 14.92 -3.39
C GLU A 150 1.30 15.50 -4.43
N GLN A 151 1.51 15.24 -5.72
CA GLN A 151 0.56 15.64 -6.76
C GLN A 151 -0.84 15.05 -6.54
N ARG A 152 -0.93 13.79 -6.10
CA ARG A 152 -2.22 13.16 -5.77
C ARG A 152 -2.84 13.72 -4.49
N ARG A 153 -2.04 14.24 -3.55
CA ARG A 153 -2.52 14.94 -2.34
C ARG A 153 -3.09 16.32 -2.67
N THR A 154 -2.44 17.06 -3.55
CA THR A 154 -2.88 18.41 -3.95
C THR A 154 -4.08 18.37 -4.90
N ALA A 155 -4.34 17.24 -5.55
CA ALA A 155 -5.56 17.03 -6.33
C ALA A 155 -6.82 17.10 -5.44
N ARG A 156 -7.80 17.93 -5.86
CA ARG A 156 -9.00 18.37 -5.11
C ARG A 156 -9.88 17.29 -4.45
N ASN A 157 -9.66 16.00 -4.70
CA ASN A 157 -10.58 14.92 -4.32
C ASN A 157 -10.01 13.92 -3.29
N SER A 158 -8.83 14.18 -2.70
CA SER A 158 -8.11 13.17 -1.93
C SER A 158 -8.01 13.46 -0.42
N ASN A 159 -9.14 13.75 0.23
CA ASN A 159 -9.23 13.84 1.71
C ASN A 159 -8.65 12.61 2.43
N LEU A 160 -8.62 11.45 1.76
CA LEU A 160 -8.02 10.23 2.29
C LEU A 160 -6.50 10.10 2.02
N LEU A 161 -5.92 10.85 1.07
CA LEU A 161 -4.47 10.85 0.79
C LEU A 161 -3.73 11.91 1.62
N SER A 162 -4.40 13.01 1.97
CA SER A 162 -3.87 13.99 2.94
C SER A 162 -3.65 13.35 4.32
N LEU A 163 -4.46 12.36 4.66
CA LEU A 163 -4.31 11.61 5.91
C LEU A 163 -3.13 10.63 5.88
N CYS A 164 -2.69 10.13 4.72
CA CYS A 164 -1.62 9.14 4.60
C CYS A 164 -0.25 9.67 5.06
N ARG A 165 0.66 8.78 5.48
CA ARG A 165 2.04 9.16 5.88
C ARG A 165 2.76 9.98 4.82
N PRO A 166 3.48 11.06 5.20
CA PRO A 166 4.15 11.93 4.24
C PRO A 166 5.20 11.18 3.41
N THR A 167 5.88 10.20 4.02
CA THR A 167 6.98 9.46 3.40
C THR A 167 6.60 8.04 2.98
N ILE A 168 7.16 7.59 1.86
CA ILE A 168 7.01 6.22 1.38
C ILE A 168 7.93 5.32 2.21
N SER A 169 7.36 4.65 3.19
CA SER A 169 8.07 3.72 4.07
C SER A 169 7.25 2.47 4.31
N LEU A 170 7.93 1.39 4.71
CA LEU A 170 7.25 0.19 5.20
C LEU A 170 6.35 0.59 6.37
N ASP A 171 5.07 0.29 6.25
CA ASP A 171 4.09 0.60 7.29
C ASP A 171 4.47 -0.11 8.60
N PRO A 172 4.63 0.61 9.72
CA PRO A 172 4.99 0.01 11.00
C PRO A 172 4.08 -1.12 11.46
N ILE A 173 2.81 -1.13 11.03
CA ILE A 173 1.87 -2.21 11.34
C ILE A 173 2.41 -3.59 10.92
N LEU A 174 3.24 -3.65 9.88
CA LEU A 174 3.78 -4.90 9.36
C LEU A 174 4.84 -5.52 10.28
N TRP A 175 5.61 -4.72 11.03
CA TRP A 175 6.71 -5.22 11.86
C TRP A 175 6.53 -4.96 13.36
N LEU A 176 5.64 -4.05 13.76
CA LEU A 176 5.36 -3.79 15.17
C LEU A 176 4.84 -5.06 15.87
N PRO A 177 5.23 -5.28 17.14
CA PRO A 177 4.84 -6.46 17.89
C PRO A 177 3.36 -6.39 18.27
N MET A 178 2.55 -7.25 17.65
CA MET A 178 1.11 -7.37 17.88
C MET A 178 0.65 -8.79 17.54
N THR A 179 -0.55 -9.16 17.99
CA THR A 179 -1.14 -10.46 17.61
C THR A 179 -1.58 -10.47 16.15
N ARG A 180 -1.73 -11.67 15.57
CA ARG A 180 -2.23 -11.83 14.18
C ARG A 180 -3.60 -11.16 14.00
N LEU A 181 -4.50 -11.32 14.98
CA LEU A 181 -5.84 -10.73 14.95
C LEU A 181 -5.80 -9.20 15.02
N GLN A 182 -5.00 -8.63 15.92
CA GLN A 182 -4.81 -7.17 16.00
C GLN A 182 -4.33 -6.63 14.66
N ARG A 183 -3.24 -7.19 14.11
CA ARG A 183 -2.68 -6.78 12.81
C ARG A 183 -3.72 -6.82 11.70
N ASN A 184 -4.53 -7.87 11.68
CA ASN A 184 -5.60 -8.02 10.69
C ASN A 184 -6.64 -6.90 10.79
N ARG A 185 -7.06 -6.49 12.00
CA ARG A 185 -7.99 -5.35 12.19
C ARG A 185 -7.39 -4.03 11.70
N TYR A 186 -6.12 -3.78 12.01
CA TYR A 186 -5.40 -2.58 11.55
C TYR A 186 -5.29 -2.51 10.03
N ILE A 187 -4.88 -3.62 9.40
CA ILE A 187 -4.76 -3.72 7.94
C ILE A 187 -6.13 -3.48 7.29
N ARG A 188 -7.20 -4.06 7.84
CA ARG A 188 -8.57 -3.83 7.36
C ARG A 188 -8.95 -2.36 7.41
N TRP A 189 -8.74 -1.69 8.55
CA TRP A 189 -9.02 -0.26 8.67
C TRP A 189 -8.23 0.58 7.65
N ARG A 190 -6.91 0.36 7.56
CA ARG A 190 -6.02 1.14 6.67
C ARG A 190 -6.38 1.03 5.20
N LEU A 191 -6.89 -0.12 4.78
CA LEU A 191 -7.25 -0.36 3.38
C LEU A 191 -8.69 0.06 3.09
N GLY A 192 -9.39 0.67 4.05
CA GLY A 192 -10.81 1.01 3.94
C GLY A 192 -11.69 -0.22 3.83
N TRP A 193 -11.19 -1.37 4.29
CA TRP A 193 -11.87 -2.66 4.23
C TRP A 193 -12.78 -2.81 5.43
N LEU A 194 -13.90 -2.10 5.38
CA LEU A 194 -15.07 -2.42 6.17
C LEU A 194 -15.84 -3.51 5.40
N PRO A 195 -16.26 -4.62 6.02
CA PRO A 195 -17.04 -5.64 5.33
C PRO A 195 -18.35 -5.00 4.86
N SER A 196 -18.45 -4.72 3.56
CA SER A 196 -19.69 -4.28 2.91
C SER A 196 -20.54 -5.48 2.49
N TYR A 197 -20.41 -6.61 3.17
CA TYR A 197 -21.21 -7.79 2.85
C TYR A 197 -22.57 -7.60 3.53
N ASN A 198 -23.45 -6.93 2.78
CA ASN A 198 -24.71 -6.35 3.20
C ASN A 198 -24.53 -5.20 4.19
N ALA A 199 -25.34 -4.15 4.05
CA ALA A 199 -25.34 -3.04 4.99
C ALA A 199 -25.85 -3.56 6.34
N THR A 200 -24.97 -4.18 7.13
CA THR A 200 -25.24 -4.48 8.52
C THR A 200 -25.59 -3.14 9.15
N ARG A 201 -26.86 -3.01 9.55
CA ARG A 201 -27.32 -1.83 10.28
C ARG A 201 -26.54 -1.84 11.59
N CYS A 202 -26.08 -0.68 12.03
CA CYS A 202 -25.48 -0.61 13.35
C CYS A 202 -26.52 -1.07 14.38
N PHE A 203 -26.19 -2.00 15.27
CA PHE A 203 -27.09 -2.40 16.35
C PHE A 203 -27.54 -1.20 17.22
N ARG A 204 -26.74 -0.13 17.24
CA ARG A 204 -27.03 1.11 17.99
C ARG A 204 -27.82 2.16 17.20
N TYR A 205 -27.90 2.06 15.87
CA TYR A 205 -28.52 3.09 15.01
C TYR A 205 -28.98 2.52 13.66
N THR A 206 -30.14 2.95 13.17
CA THR A 206 -30.77 2.51 11.89
C THR A 206 -30.04 2.94 10.60
N SER A 207 -28.77 3.34 10.68
CA SER A 207 -27.99 3.85 9.56
C SER A 207 -26.93 2.85 9.07
N GLN A 208 -26.53 2.98 7.81
CA GLN A 208 -25.52 2.12 7.18
C GLN A 208 -24.14 2.33 7.83
N LEU A 209 -23.44 1.24 8.16
CA LEU A 209 -22.09 1.26 8.73
C LEU A 209 -21.02 1.76 7.73
N LEU A 210 -20.92 3.08 7.60
CA LEU A 210 -19.84 3.77 6.89
C LEU A 210 -18.75 4.22 7.88
N THR A 211 -17.52 4.46 7.42
CA THR A 211 -16.42 4.99 8.25
C THR A 211 -16.82 6.22 9.07
N LYS A 212 -17.59 7.14 8.46
CA LYS A 212 -18.13 8.33 9.14
C LYS A 212 -19.09 7.98 10.28
N HIS A 213 -19.97 7.01 10.05
CA HIS A 213 -20.89 6.53 11.08
C HIS A 213 -20.13 5.84 12.21
N ALA A 214 -19.14 5.00 11.89
CA ALA A 214 -18.29 4.34 12.88
C ALA A 214 -17.58 5.34 13.80
N ILE A 215 -17.06 6.45 13.25
CA ILE A 215 -16.40 7.53 14.03
C ILE A 215 -17.37 8.16 15.04
N TYR A 216 -18.60 8.42 14.62
CA TYR A 216 -19.64 8.97 15.49
C TYR A 216 -20.17 7.95 16.51
N CYS A 217 -20.48 6.74 16.05
CA CYS A 217 -21.09 5.67 16.85
C CYS A 217 -20.19 5.19 17.99
N LEU A 218 -18.88 5.14 17.77
CA LEU A 218 -17.90 4.76 18.80
C LEU A 218 -17.28 5.95 19.53
N ASP A 219 -17.78 7.17 19.27
CA ASP A 219 -17.27 8.43 19.80
C ASP A 219 -15.73 8.51 19.77
N MET A 220 -15.16 8.23 18.60
CA MET A 220 -13.71 8.09 18.46
C MET A 220 -12.96 9.38 18.81
N HIS A 221 -13.57 10.54 18.59
CA HIS A 221 -12.98 11.84 18.92
C HIS A 221 -12.75 12.01 20.42
N HIS A 222 -13.76 11.72 21.24
CA HIS A 222 -13.65 11.84 22.68
C HIS A 222 -12.66 10.81 23.23
N ARG A 223 -12.82 9.53 22.84
CA ARG A 223 -11.96 8.44 23.32
C ARG A 223 -10.48 8.66 22.96
N LEU A 224 -10.21 9.13 21.74
CA LEU A 224 -8.85 9.41 21.30
C LEU A 224 -8.35 10.80 21.73
N GLN A 225 -9.19 11.62 22.37
CA GLN A 225 -8.91 13.03 22.73
C GLN A 225 -8.38 13.82 21.54
N ILE A 226 -9.10 13.77 20.42
CA ILE A 226 -8.77 14.45 19.16
C ILE A 226 -9.90 15.44 18.81
N PRO A 227 -9.59 16.69 18.42
CA PRO A 227 -10.59 17.66 17.99
C PRO A 227 -11.53 17.13 16.91
N LYS A 228 -12.81 17.51 16.96
CA LYS A 228 -13.84 17.16 15.96
C LYS A 228 -13.58 17.76 14.57
N SER A 229 -12.65 18.71 14.46
CA SER A 229 -12.22 19.29 13.18
C SER A 229 -11.48 18.30 12.27
N ILE A 230 -10.94 17.22 12.84
CA ILE A 230 -10.25 16.18 12.08
C ILE A 230 -11.29 15.18 11.55
N THR A 231 -11.24 14.88 10.25
CA THR A 231 -12.25 14.00 9.62
C THR A 231 -12.09 12.52 9.96
N ASP A 232 -10.88 12.06 10.22
CA ASP A 232 -10.57 10.66 10.58
C ASP A 232 -9.51 10.61 11.70
N PRO A 233 -9.94 10.56 12.98
CA PRO A 233 -9.03 10.58 14.11
C PRO A 233 -8.17 9.31 14.20
N LEU A 234 -8.70 8.16 13.76
CA LEU A 234 -8.03 6.87 13.86
C LEU A 234 -6.91 6.76 12.82
N SER A 235 -7.18 7.12 11.56
CA SER A 235 -6.14 7.12 10.52
C SER A 235 -5.02 8.11 10.85
N LEU A 236 -5.35 9.29 11.39
CA LEU A 236 -4.36 10.27 11.83
C LEU A 236 -3.37 9.65 12.83
N LEU A 237 -3.87 8.97 13.87
CA LEU A 237 -3.01 8.31 14.85
C LEU A 237 -2.21 7.18 14.22
N LEU A 238 -2.83 6.32 13.42
CA LEU A 238 -2.11 5.23 12.77
C LEU A 238 -0.94 5.75 11.91
N ASN A 239 -1.07 6.91 11.28
CA ASN A 239 0.01 7.52 10.50
C ASN A 239 1.15 8.08 11.35
N LYS A 240 0.90 8.37 12.63
CA LYS A 240 1.93 8.74 13.61
C LYS A 240 2.63 7.54 14.27
N LEU A 241 2.24 6.28 13.95
CA LEU A 241 2.86 5.11 14.57
C LEU A 241 4.39 5.12 14.43
N PRO A 242 5.12 4.75 15.49
CA PRO A 242 6.58 4.84 15.51
C PRO A 242 7.19 3.91 14.46
N THR A 243 8.09 4.44 13.63
CA THR A 243 8.88 3.66 12.65
C THR A 243 10.11 3.00 13.28
N ARG A 244 10.48 3.42 14.49
CA ARG A 244 11.58 2.89 15.31
C ARG A 244 11.17 2.99 16.77
N LYS A 245 11.84 2.23 17.65
CA LYS A 245 11.59 2.32 19.09
C LYS A 245 11.77 3.76 19.58
N PRO A 246 10.73 4.38 20.18
CA PRO A 246 10.79 5.77 20.61
C PRO A 246 11.78 5.93 21.77
N ARG A 247 12.72 6.87 21.64
CA ARG A 247 13.71 7.18 22.69
C ARG A 247 13.12 8.10 23.76
N SER A 248 12.32 9.08 23.34
CA SER A 248 11.69 10.05 24.24
C SER A 248 10.64 9.39 25.14
N PHE A 249 10.64 9.78 26.41
CA PHE A 249 9.65 9.34 27.37
C PHE A 249 8.24 9.82 26.98
N GLN A 250 8.13 11.07 26.50
CA GLN A 250 6.86 11.66 26.07
C GLN A 250 6.18 10.86 24.95
N THR A 251 6.93 10.42 23.93
CA THR A 251 6.36 9.61 22.84
C THR A 251 6.00 8.21 23.31
N ARG A 252 6.78 7.61 24.23
CA ARG A 252 6.42 6.34 24.86
C ARG A 252 5.11 6.48 25.65
N SER A 253 5.01 7.47 26.53
CA SER A 253 3.81 7.76 27.33
C SER A 253 2.58 8.00 26.45
N PHE A 254 2.73 8.78 25.38
CA PHE A 254 1.66 9.03 24.41
C PHE A 254 1.09 7.72 23.84
N TRP A 255 1.97 6.81 23.39
CA TRP A 255 1.53 5.53 22.82
C TRP A 255 1.02 4.56 23.87
N THR A 256 1.56 4.56 25.10
CA THR A 256 1.06 3.74 26.20
C THR A 256 -0.40 4.06 26.53
N ILE A 257 -0.79 5.34 26.45
CA ILE A 257 -2.18 5.78 26.71
C ILE A 257 -3.08 5.53 25.49
N LYS A 258 -2.64 5.90 24.28
CA LYS A 258 -3.49 5.86 23.08
C LYS A 258 -3.65 4.46 22.49
N TRP A 259 -2.65 3.59 22.62
CA TRP A 259 -2.65 2.29 21.97
C TRP A 259 -3.75 1.33 22.46
N PRO A 260 -4.01 1.18 23.77
CA PRO A 260 -5.11 0.36 24.26
C PRO A 260 -6.48 0.83 23.74
N ILE A 261 -6.68 2.15 23.71
CA ILE A 261 -7.91 2.78 23.22
C ILE A 261 -8.11 2.46 21.73
N ILE A 262 -7.05 2.56 20.93
CA ILE A 262 -7.08 2.20 19.50
C ILE A 262 -7.43 0.71 19.32
N CYS A 263 -6.82 -0.18 20.10
CA CYS A 263 -7.11 -1.62 20.05
C CYS A 263 -8.57 -1.92 20.42
N ALA A 264 -9.13 -1.23 21.42
CA ALA A 264 -10.51 -1.37 21.86
C ALA A 264 -11.49 -0.90 20.79
N ILE A 265 -11.29 0.31 20.23
CA ILE A 265 -12.09 0.84 19.12
C ILE A 265 -12.12 -0.16 17.95
N LEU A 266 -10.96 -0.67 17.53
CA LEU A 266 -10.89 -1.64 16.43
C LEU A 266 -11.52 -2.99 16.76
N HIS A 267 -11.54 -3.39 18.03
CA HIS A 267 -12.24 -4.59 18.48
C HIS A 267 -13.76 -4.41 18.43
N GLU A 268 -14.26 -3.30 18.97
CA GLU A 268 -15.68 -2.94 18.95
C GLU A 268 -16.19 -2.76 17.53
N LEU A 269 -15.37 -2.18 16.63
CA LEU A 269 -15.68 -2.15 15.20
C LEU A 269 -15.85 -3.57 14.66
N ASP A 270 -14.88 -4.45 14.88
CA ASP A 270 -14.94 -5.85 14.40
C ASP A 270 -16.19 -6.56 14.93
N HIS A 271 -16.59 -6.31 16.19
CA HIS A 271 -17.83 -6.82 16.77
C HIS A 271 -19.09 -6.21 16.14
N LEU A 272 -19.11 -4.92 15.83
CA LEU A 272 -20.24 -4.30 15.13
C LEU A 272 -20.43 -4.88 13.71
N TYR A 273 -19.36 -5.40 13.11
CA TYR A 273 -19.36 -5.96 11.76
C TYR A 273 -19.55 -7.48 11.71
N HIS A 274 -19.23 -8.21 12.77
CA HIS A 274 -19.33 -9.66 12.82
C HIS A 274 -20.31 -10.06 13.93
N GLU A 275 -21.47 -10.62 13.56
CA GLU A 275 -22.50 -11.11 14.51
C GLU A 275 -21.97 -12.17 15.48
N LYS A 276 -20.87 -12.84 15.14
CA LYS A 276 -20.18 -13.78 16.04
C LYS A 276 -19.24 -13.01 16.96
N GLU A 277 -19.41 -13.17 18.27
CA GLU A 277 -18.50 -12.64 19.28
C GLU A 277 -17.06 -13.01 18.94
N PRO A 278 -16.20 -12.04 18.62
CA PRO A 278 -14.77 -12.32 18.53
C PRO A 278 -14.27 -12.61 19.94
N LEU A 279 -13.59 -13.75 20.13
CA LEU A 279 -12.89 -14.11 21.37
C LEU A 279 -12.25 -12.86 22.01
N SER A 280 -12.71 -12.51 23.20
CA SER A 280 -12.23 -11.36 23.95
C SER A 280 -10.71 -11.46 24.05
N PRO A 281 -9.95 -10.48 23.53
CA PRO A 281 -8.51 -10.51 23.68
C PRO A 281 -8.20 -10.38 25.17
N SER A 282 -7.57 -11.39 25.75
CA SER A 282 -7.20 -11.41 27.17
C SER A 282 -6.36 -10.22 27.61
N ASP A 283 -5.82 -9.42 26.67
CA ASP A 283 -5.44 -8.04 26.88
C ASP A 283 -5.15 -7.32 25.53
N PRO A 284 -5.89 -6.26 25.15
CA PRO A 284 -5.64 -5.53 23.91
C PRO A 284 -4.30 -4.75 23.96
N GLY A 285 -3.44 -4.98 22.97
CA GLY A 285 -2.24 -4.16 22.74
C GLY A 285 -0.99 -4.48 23.58
N GLN A 286 -1.02 -5.45 24.51
CA GLN A 286 0.10 -5.74 25.43
C GLN A 286 1.45 -6.00 24.78
N LYS A 287 1.48 -6.68 23.62
CA LYS A 287 2.75 -6.95 22.92
C LYS A 287 3.48 -5.67 22.52
N LEU A 288 2.74 -4.64 22.13
CA LEU A 288 3.31 -3.35 21.78
C LEU A 288 3.67 -2.53 23.02
N LEU A 289 2.84 -2.58 24.07
CA LEU A 289 3.13 -1.93 25.35
C LEU A 289 4.42 -2.48 25.97
N LYS A 290 4.58 -3.80 26.03
CA LYS A 290 5.82 -4.45 26.49
C LYS A 290 7.02 -3.99 25.67
N TRP A 291 6.89 -3.89 24.34
CA TRP A 291 7.98 -3.41 23.49
C TRP A 291 8.33 -1.92 23.71
N LEU A 292 7.33 -1.08 24.01
CA LEU A 292 7.54 0.34 24.34
C LEU A 292 8.20 0.52 25.72
N CYS A 293 7.83 -0.32 26.70
CA CYS A 293 8.26 -0.21 28.09
C CYS A 293 9.57 -0.95 28.38
N ASN A 294 9.88 -2.04 27.68
CA ASN A 294 11.12 -2.77 27.91
C ASN A 294 12.30 -1.88 27.56
N SER A 295 13.10 -1.50 28.56
CA SER A 295 14.42 -0.91 28.36
C SER A 295 15.31 -1.93 27.64
N SER A 296 15.92 -1.49 26.54
CA SER A 296 17.17 -2.09 26.04
C SER A 296 18.29 -1.33 26.70
#